data_AF-A0A967SE71-F1
#
_entry.id   AF-A0A967SE71-F1
#
_cell.length_a   1.000
_cell.length_b   1.000
_cell.length_c   1.000
_cell.angle_alpha   90.00
_cell.angle_beta   90.00
_cell.angle_gamma   90.00
#
_symmetry.space_group_name_H-M   'P 1'
#
loop_
_entity.id
_entity.type
_entity.pdbx_description
1 polymer ?
#
loop_
_entity_poly.entity_id
_entity_poly.type
_entity_poly.pdbx_seq_one_letter_code
_entity_poly.pdbx_strand_id
1 'polypeptide(L)'
;DRGLTWLYVANLPVSQFYRVAVDMRRPFWVYGGLQDNGSWAGPSATYRAEGVLNEDWFRIGGGDGFVNLPDTTDGRTLYTESQYLGLSRLDLATRERQDIRPGDPHGHIAARRNWAVWGTDEPTPLLGNAMEPANWDGPFLISPHDSRTLYAGTDELWKSTDQGRSWVSLGEPTTGEDRSKLEIMGRRPDSTTLSLDDGIPYWP
;
A
#
# COMPACT_ATOMS: atom_id res chain seq x y z
N ASP A 1 0.22 36.61 2.57
CA ASP A 1 1.58 37.07 2.93
C ASP A 1 2.69 36.17 2.36
N ARG A 2 2.59 35.73 1.09
CA ARG A 2 3.58 34.83 0.45
C ARG A 2 3.86 33.52 1.22
N GLY A 3 2.88 33.01 1.96
CA GLY A 3 3.02 31.80 2.78
C GLY A 3 3.63 32.04 4.16
N LEU A 4 3.68 33.29 4.65
CA LEU A 4 4.13 33.60 6.01
C LEU A 4 3.08 33.21 7.06
N THR A 5 1.79 33.16 6.70
CA THR A 5 0.71 32.70 7.57
C THR A 5 -0.24 31.81 6.80
N TRP A 6 -0.80 30.86 7.54
CA TRP A 6 -1.73 29.87 7.05
C TRP A 6 -2.91 29.79 8.02
N LEU A 7 -4.12 29.72 7.48
CA LEU A 7 -5.29 29.35 8.25
C LEU A 7 -5.51 27.85 8.06
N TYR A 8 -5.22 27.07 9.09
CA TYR A 8 -5.55 25.65 9.09
C TYR A 8 -7.01 25.45 9.50
N VAL A 9 -7.80 24.88 8.59
CA VAL A 9 -9.22 24.57 8.83
C VAL A 9 -9.36 23.06 9.01
N ALA A 10 -9.37 22.62 10.27
CA ALA A 10 -9.34 21.21 10.65
C ALA A 10 -10.65 20.44 10.44
N ASN A 11 -11.73 21.12 10.08
CA ASN A 11 -13.10 20.58 10.04
C ASN A 11 -13.67 20.50 8.61
N LEU A 12 -12.82 20.56 7.58
CA LEU A 12 -13.26 20.26 6.22
C LEU A 12 -13.43 18.74 6.08
N PRO A 13 -14.64 18.23 5.76
CA PRO A 13 -14.89 16.79 5.58
C PRO A 13 -14.41 16.35 4.19
N VAL A 14 -13.15 16.61 3.86
CA VAL A 14 -12.55 16.29 2.57
C VAL A 14 -11.54 15.17 2.80
N SER A 15 -11.62 14.16 1.95
CA SER A 15 -10.68 13.05 1.97
C SER A 15 -10.50 12.51 0.56
N GLN A 16 -9.32 11.99 0.27
CA GLN A 16 -8.97 11.37 -1.00
C GLN A 16 -8.71 9.89 -0.78
N PHE A 17 -9.67 9.05 -1.17
CA PHE A 17 -9.51 7.60 -1.16
C PHE A 17 -8.69 7.15 -2.37
N TYR A 18 -7.71 6.28 -2.13
CA TYR A 18 -7.04 5.53 -3.20
C TYR A 18 -7.94 4.41 -3.72
N ARG A 19 -8.43 3.56 -2.80
CA ARG A 19 -9.35 2.44 -3.10
C ARG A 19 -10.31 2.19 -1.96
N VAL A 20 -11.46 1.60 -2.30
CA VAL A 20 -12.51 1.20 -1.37
C VAL A 20 -12.82 -0.28 -1.55
N ALA A 21 -12.94 -1.01 -0.44
CA ALA A 21 -13.41 -2.39 -0.39
C ALA A 21 -14.57 -2.54 0.61
N VAL A 22 -15.29 -3.65 0.50
CA VAL A 22 -16.38 -4.00 1.41
C VAL A 22 -16.29 -5.46 1.83
N ASP A 23 -16.84 -5.78 3.00
CA ASP A 23 -17.00 -7.18 3.43
C ASP A 23 -18.44 -7.68 3.20
N MET A 24 -18.70 -8.91 3.66
CA MET A 24 -20.00 -9.57 3.51
C MET A 24 -20.84 -9.56 4.80
N ARG A 25 -20.47 -8.75 5.81
CA ARG A 25 -21.25 -8.63 7.05
C ARG A 25 -22.63 -8.01 6.78
N ARG A 26 -23.56 -8.11 7.73
CA ARG A 26 -24.85 -7.42 7.68
C ARG A 26 -25.10 -6.68 8.98
N PRO A 27 -25.02 -5.33 8.99
CA PRO A 27 -24.59 -4.46 7.88
C PRO A 27 -23.12 -4.71 7.48
N PHE A 28 -22.79 -4.53 6.20
CA PHE A 28 -21.42 -4.71 5.70
C PHE A 28 -20.54 -3.55 6.16
N TRP A 29 -19.23 -3.77 6.27
CA TRP A 29 -18.27 -2.70 6.51
C TRP A 29 -17.62 -2.24 5.22
N VAL A 30 -17.26 -0.97 5.20
CA VAL A 30 -16.51 -0.28 4.17
C VAL A 30 -15.09 -0.06 4.68
N TYR A 31 -14.11 -0.29 3.83
CA TYR A 31 -12.68 -0.15 4.11
C TYR A 31 -12.07 0.73 3.03
N GLY A 32 -11.13 1.59 3.40
CA GLY A 32 -10.39 2.32 2.38
C GLY A 32 -9.16 3.04 2.89
N GLY A 33 -8.24 3.23 1.98
CA GLY A 33 -6.97 3.90 2.21
C GLY A 33 -6.99 5.33 1.72
N LEU A 34 -6.49 6.26 2.53
CA LEU A 34 -6.48 7.68 2.26
C LEU A 34 -5.08 8.19 1.96
N GLN A 35 -4.99 9.22 1.12
CA GLN A 35 -3.77 10.00 0.99
C GLN A 35 -3.48 10.75 2.30
N ASP A 36 -2.26 10.61 2.82
CA ASP A 36 -1.70 11.22 4.02
C ASP A 36 -2.45 10.94 5.36
N ASN A 37 -3.56 10.18 5.32
CA ASN A 37 -4.46 10.01 6.47
C ASN A 37 -4.70 8.54 6.85
N GLY A 38 -3.89 7.62 6.32
CA GLY A 38 -3.93 6.18 6.61
C GLY A 38 -5.18 5.48 6.13
N SER A 39 -5.47 4.33 6.73
CA SER A 39 -6.57 3.47 6.33
C SER A 39 -7.67 3.45 7.38
N TRP A 40 -8.92 3.40 6.91
CA TRP A 40 -10.12 3.51 7.74
C TRP A 40 -11.12 2.41 7.43
N ALA A 41 -11.86 1.99 8.44
CA ALA A 41 -12.97 1.05 8.32
C ALA A 41 -14.18 1.53 9.13
N GLY A 42 -15.38 1.27 8.63
CA GLY A 42 -16.62 1.59 9.32
C GLY A 42 -17.84 0.87 8.72
N PRO A 43 -18.97 0.82 9.43
CA PRO A 43 -20.16 0.13 8.98
C PRO A 43 -20.94 0.93 7.93
N SER A 44 -21.64 0.23 7.04
CA SER A 44 -22.59 0.81 6.08
C SER A 44 -23.90 1.27 6.72
N ALA A 45 -24.25 0.72 7.88
CA ALA A 45 -25.41 1.12 8.67
C ALA A 45 -25.21 0.75 10.14
N THR A 46 -25.97 1.39 11.02
CA THR A 46 -26.06 1.01 12.45
C THR A 46 -27.52 0.72 12.81
N TYR A 47 -27.74 0.08 13.96
CA TYR A 47 -29.09 -0.12 14.52
C TYR A 47 -29.59 1.10 15.33
N ARG A 48 -28.84 2.21 15.29
CA ARG A 48 -29.11 3.44 16.04
C ARG A 48 -29.92 4.40 15.17
N ALA A 49 -30.78 5.22 15.78
CA ALA A 49 -31.63 6.16 15.04
C ALA A 49 -30.82 7.29 14.38
N GLU A 50 -29.63 7.57 14.92
CA GLU A 50 -28.68 8.58 14.46
C GLU A 50 -27.95 8.17 13.17
N GLY A 51 -28.04 6.89 12.77
CA GLY A 51 -27.32 6.36 11.61
C GLY A 51 -25.84 6.09 11.88
N VAL A 52 -25.01 6.23 10.83
CA VAL A 52 -23.55 6.08 10.93
C VAL A 52 -22.95 7.41 11.36
N LEU A 53 -22.16 7.38 12.43
CA LEU A 53 -21.47 8.53 13.00
C LEU A 53 -19.95 8.42 12.76
N ASN A 54 -19.24 9.53 12.94
CA ASN A 54 -17.76 9.54 12.82
C ASN A 54 -17.09 8.56 13.79
N GLU A 55 -17.68 8.33 14.98
CA GLU A 55 -17.17 7.37 15.97
C GLU A 55 -17.32 5.90 15.57
N ASP A 56 -18.19 5.59 14.59
CA ASP A 56 -18.29 4.23 14.05
C ASP A 56 -17.11 3.87 13.14
N TRP A 57 -16.40 4.89 12.64
CA TRP A 57 -15.23 4.74 11.80
C TRP A 57 -13.97 4.75 12.64
N PHE A 58 -13.09 3.79 12.38
CA PHE A 58 -11.83 3.65 13.11
C PHE A 58 -10.67 3.40 12.16
N ARG A 59 -9.50 3.86 12.58
CA ARG A 59 -8.27 3.68 11.83
C ARG A 59 -7.81 2.23 11.90
N ILE A 60 -7.51 1.65 10.75
CA ILE A 60 -7.02 0.26 10.57
C ILE A 60 -5.57 0.23 10.09
N GLY A 61 -5.04 1.33 9.55
CA GLY A 61 -3.69 1.43 9.03
C GLY A 61 -3.16 2.86 8.97
N GLY A 62 -1.85 3.01 8.75
CA GLY A 62 -1.17 4.31 8.68
C GLY A 62 -0.56 4.59 7.32
N GLY A 63 0.29 5.62 7.25
CA GLY A 63 0.89 6.07 6.00
C GLY A 63 -0.15 6.62 5.01
N ASP A 64 0.14 6.48 3.73
CA ASP A 64 -0.86 6.50 2.66
C ASP A 64 -1.54 5.13 2.64
N GLY A 65 -2.86 5.07 2.76
CA GLY A 65 -3.53 3.81 3.10
C GLY A 65 -3.84 2.84 1.97
N PHE A 66 -3.62 3.22 0.71
CA PHE A 66 -3.88 2.47 -0.54
C PHE A 66 -4.95 1.36 -0.49
N VAL A 67 -4.59 0.11 -0.79
CA VAL A 67 -5.48 -1.06 -0.81
C VAL A 67 -5.74 -1.57 0.60
N ASN A 68 -7.00 -1.86 0.91
CA ASN A 68 -7.38 -2.57 2.14
C ASN A 68 -8.39 -3.65 1.77
N LEU A 69 -8.06 -4.93 1.98
CA LEU A 69 -8.89 -6.07 1.58
C LEU A 69 -9.33 -6.89 2.79
N PRO A 70 -10.63 -6.88 3.16
CA PRO A 70 -11.14 -7.81 4.15
C PRO A 70 -11.19 -9.23 3.58
N ASP A 71 -10.86 -10.22 4.40
CA ASP A 71 -11.21 -11.61 4.10
C ASP A 71 -12.72 -11.78 4.27
N THR A 72 -13.40 -12.04 3.15
CA THR A 72 -14.86 -12.16 3.12
C THR A 72 -15.37 -13.48 3.70
N THR A 73 -14.48 -14.42 4.05
CA THR A 73 -14.84 -15.76 4.53
C THR A 73 -14.87 -15.87 6.06
N ASP A 74 -14.08 -15.06 6.77
CA ASP A 74 -13.99 -15.13 8.23
C ASP A 74 -14.54 -13.88 8.95
N GLY A 75 -14.72 -12.77 8.22
CA GLY A 75 -15.20 -11.52 8.79
C GLY A 75 -14.33 -11.03 9.96
N ARG A 76 -13.03 -11.30 9.94
CA ARG A 76 -12.09 -10.96 11.02
C ARG A 76 -10.73 -10.54 10.47
N THR A 77 -10.25 -11.22 9.42
CA THR A 77 -8.95 -10.91 8.82
C THR A 77 -9.08 -9.74 7.85
N LEU A 78 -8.15 -8.80 7.95
CA LEU A 78 -8.03 -7.65 7.05
C LEU A 78 -6.58 -7.51 6.63
N TYR A 79 -6.35 -7.28 5.35
CA TYR A 79 -5.04 -6.93 4.82
C TYR A 79 -5.01 -5.44 4.52
N THR A 80 -4.02 -4.73 5.03
CA THR A 80 -3.84 -3.28 4.83
C THR A 80 -2.52 -3.00 4.14
N GLU A 81 -2.54 -2.10 3.16
CA GLU A 81 -1.36 -1.63 2.48
C GLU A 81 -0.94 -0.23 2.97
N SER A 82 0.32 0.09 2.72
CA SER A 82 0.93 1.41 2.82
C SER A 82 2.00 1.56 1.76
N GLN A 83 2.64 2.73 1.66
CA GLN A 83 3.57 3.04 0.58
C GLN A 83 4.56 1.91 0.31
N TYR A 84 4.86 1.69 -0.96
CA TYR A 84 5.84 0.71 -1.40
C TYR A 84 5.41 -0.73 -1.09
N LEU A 85 4.13 -1.09 -1.18
CA LEU A 85 3.66 -2.42 -0.76
C LEU A 85 3.97 -2.73 0.72
N GLY A 86 3.88 -1.72 1.60
CA GLY A 86 3.94 -1.98 3.05
C GLY A 86 2.70 -2.77 3.46
N LEU A 87 2.81 -4.10 3.56
CA LEU A 87 1.65 -4.99 3.70
C LEU A 87 1.54 -5.55 5.12
N SER A 88 0.36 -5.45 5.72
CA SER A 88 0.09 -6.02 7.04
C SER A 88 -1.21 -6.81 7.07
N ARG A 89 -1.24 -7.88 7.88
CA ARG A 89 -2.44 -8.59 8.29
C ARG A 89 -2.90 -8.04 9.64
N LEU A 90 -4.16 -7.65 9.73
CA LEU A 90 -4.83 -7.19 10.94
C LEU A 90 -5.95 -8.15 11.31
N ASP A 91 -6.02 -8.50 12.58
CA ASP A 91 -7.18 -9.13 13.19
C ASP A 91 -8.14 -8.04 13.69
N LEU A 92 -9.33 -7.93 13.10
CA LEU A 92 -10.28 -6.88 13.45
C LEU A 92 -10.88 -7.02 14.85
N ALA A 93 -10.86 -8.22 15.44
CA ALA A 93 -11.39 -8.48 16.77
C ALA A 93 -10.35 -8.17 17.86
N THR A 94 -9.10 -8.62 17.68
CA THR A 94 -8.02 -8.40 18.69
C THR A 94 -7.19 -7.15 18.43
N ARG A 95 -7.30 -6.57 17.22
CA ARG A 95 -6.42 -5.50 16.71
C ARG A 95 -4.96 -5.90 16.60
N GLU A 96 -4.66 -7.20 16.65
CA GLU A 96 -3.31 -7.72 16.43
C GLU A 96 -2.89 -7.49 14.98
N ARG A 97 -1.74 -6.84 14.80
CA ARG A 97 -1.14 -6.54 13.50
C ARG A 97 0.13 -7.34 13.32
N GLN A 98 0.24 -8.01 12.18
CA GLN A 98 1.45 -8.66 11.71
C GLN A 98 1.86 -8.04 10.38
N ASP A 99 3.13 -7.64 10.26
CA ASP A 99 3.71 -7.31 8.96
C ASP A 99 3.94 -8.59 8.16
N ILE A 100 3.53 -8.57 6.90
CA ILE A 100 3.50 -9.72 6.00
C ILE A 100 4.06 -9.35 4.63
N ARG A 101 4.92 -8.33 4.54
CA ARG A 101 5.52 -7.93 3.28
C ARG A 101 6.38 -9.07 2.69
N PRO A 102 6.27 -9.39 1.38
CA PRO A 102 7.16 -10.35 0.72
C PRO A 102 8.60 -9.82 0.59
N GLY A 103 9.56 -10.72 0.39
CA GLY A 103 10.98 -10.38 0.16
C GLY A 103 11.81 -10.11 1.42
N ASP A 104 11.18 -9.78 2.56
CA ASP A 104 11.87 -9.72 3.86
C ASP A 104 11.60 -11.01 4.66
N PRO A 105 12.61 -11.83 5.00
CA PRO A 105 12.43 -13.03 5.81
C PRO A 105 11.88 -12.74 7.23
N HIS A 106 11.98 -11.49 7.69
CA HIS A 106 11.44 -11.02 8.96
C HIS A 106 10.14 -10.21 8.83
N GLY A 107 9.69 -9.95 7.60
CA GLY A 107 8.50 -9.15 7.32
C GLY A 107 8.63 -7.75 7.92
N HIS A 108 9.68 -7.02 7.61
CA HIS A 108 9.85 -5.63 8.05
C HIS A 108 9.96 -4.68 6.85
N ILE A 109 9.60 -3.43 7.08
CA ILE A 109 9.98 -2.32 6.20
C ILE A 109 11.39 -1.89 6.60
N ALA A 110 12.39 -2.21 5.78
CA ALA A 110 13.78 -1.79 6.00
C ALA A 110 13.95 -0.27 5.84
N ALA A 111 15.08 0.25 6.35
CA ALA A 111 15.42 1.66 6.24
C ALA A 111 15.53 2.08 4.76
N ARG A 112 14.78 3.11 4.37
CA ARG A 112 14.75 3.61 2.98
C ARG A 112 16.03 4.35 2.63
N ARG A 113 16.61 4.06 1.46
CA ARG A 113 17.58 4.95 0.82
C ARG A 113 16.81 6.11 0.19
N ASN A 114 17.06 7.33 0.67
CA ASN A 114 16.61 8.57 0.03
C ASN A 114 17.74 9.12 -0.84
N TRP A 115 17.60 9.08 -2.16
CA TRP A 115 18.62 9.54 -3.12
C TRP A 115 18.95 11.04 -3.00
N ALA A 116 18.10 11.86 -2.37
CA ALA A 116 18.40 13.26 -2.10
C ALA A 116 19.38 13.46 -0.93
N VAL A 117 19.60 12.44 -0.11
CA VAL A 117 20.48 12.47 1.08
C VAL A 117 21.78 11.70 0.84
N TRP A 118 21.78 10.72 -0.06
CA TRP A 118 22.90 9.84 -0.33
C TRP A 118 23.34 10.02 -1.78
N GLY A 119 24.55 10.58 -1.98
CA GLY A 119 25.12 10.83 -3.30
C GLY A 119 25.08 9.59 -4.21
N THR A 120 24.96 9.81 -5.51
CA THR A 120 24.84 8.76 -6.54
C THR A 120 26.05 7.83 -6.61
N ASP A 121 27.19 8.27 -6.07
CA ASP A 121 28.49 7.61 -6.21
C ASP A 121 28.94 6.86 -4.94
N GLU A 122 28.13 6.90 -3.87
CA GLU A 122 28.39 6.13 -2.65
C GLU A 122 28.01 4.65 -2.86
N PRO A 123 28.84 3.69 -2.40
CA PRO A 123 28.50 2.28 -2.49
C PRO A 123 27.16 2.04 -1.79
N THR A 124 26.25 1.34 -2.48
CA THR A 124 24.94 0.98 -1.92
C THR A 124 25.17 0.33 -0.56
N PRO A 125 24.65 0.92 0.54
CA PRO A 125 24.80 0.30 1.85
C PRO A 125 24.17 -1.09 1.77
N LEU A 126 24.89 -2.09 2.27
CA LEU A 126 24.35 -3.42 2.51
C LEU A 126 23.29 -3.28 3.61
N LEU A 127 22.09 -2.85 3.21
CA LEU A 127 20.88 -3.00 3.99
C LEU A 127 20.67 -4.51 4.03
N GLY A 128 21.01 -5.15 5.15
CA GLY A 128 20.98 -6.61 5.32
C GLY A 128 19.63 -7.25 4.99
N ASN A 129 18.58 -6.43 4.85
CA ASN A 129 17.24 -6.77 4.38
C ASN A 129 16.80 -5.72 3.35
N ALA A 130 17.52 -5.52 2.25
CA ALA A 130 17.08 -4.60 1.20
C ALA A 130 15.71 -5.06 0.70
N MET A 131 14.67 -4.24 0.92
CA MET A 131 13.32 -4.53 0.46
C MET A 131 13.33 -4.72 -1.05
N GLU A 132 12.59 -5.71 -1.55
CA GLU A 132 12.35 -5.80 -2.99
C GLU A 132 11.70 -4.51 -3.51
N PRO A 133 12.19 -3.94 -4.62
CA PRO A 133 11.64 -2.75 -5.24
C PRO A 133 10.13 -2.91 -5.48
N ALA A 134 9.34 -2.09 -4.79
CA ALA A 134 7.89 -2.12 -4.89
C ALA A 134 7.35 -0.73 -5.28
N ASN A 135 6.23 -0.72 -5.99
CA ASN A 135 5.57 0.51 -6.39
C ASN A 135 4.97 1.26 -5.18
N TRP A 136 4.88 2.59 -5.26
CA TRP A 136 4.27 3.44 -4.23
C TRP A 136 2.89 2.92 -3.81
N ASP A 137 2.07 2.57 -4.79
CA ASP A 137 0.83 1.79 -4.66
C ASP A 137 1.09 0.39 -5.23
N GLY A 138 1.32 -0.58 -4.35
CA GLY A 138 1.75 -1.92 -4.66
C GLY A 138 0.58 -2.90 -4.88
N PRO A 139 0.59 -3.70 -5.96
CA PRO A 139 -0.49 -4.64 -6.20
C PRO A 139 -0.43 -5.82 -5.22
N PHE A 140 -1.56 -6.09 -4.55
CA PHE A 140 -1.79 -7.37 -3.89
C PHE A 140 -3.27 -7.77 -3.97
N LEU A 141 -3.55 -9.07 -3.86
CA LEU A 141 -4.91 -9.60 -3.87
C LEU A 141 -5.05 -10.87 -3.03
N ILE A 142 -6.27 -11.12 -2.57
CA ILE A 142 -6.69 -12.39 -1.98
C ILE A 142 -7.22 -13.28 -3.10
N SER A 143 -6.81 -14.55 -3.14
CA SER A 143 -7.34 -15.50 -4.11
C SER A 143 -8.86 -15.69 -3.93
N PRO A 144 -9.65 -15.63 -5.01
CA PRO A 144 -11.10 -15.85 -4.93
C PRO A 144 -11.47 -17.32 -4.66
N HIS A 145 -10.51 -18.25 -4.79
CA HIS A 145 -10.73 -19.69 -4.59
C HIS A 145 -10.29 -20.19 -3.21
N ASP A 146 -9.40 -19.47 -2.54
CA ASP A 146 -8.85 -19.83 -1.23
C ASP A 146 -8.38 -18.57 -0.51
N SER A 147 -9.09 -18.17 0.54
CA SER A 147 -8.81 -16.94 1.28
C SER A 147 -7.49 -16.96 2.06
N ARG A 148 -6.85 -18.13 2.19
CA ARG A 148 -5.50 -18.25 2.75
C ARG A 148 -4.41 -17.88 1.75
N THR A 149 -4.74 -17.85 0.47
CA THR A 149 -3.79 -17.60 -0.61
C THR A 149 -3.77 -16.11 -0.98
N LEU A 150 -2.58 -15.51 -0.92
CA LEU A 150 -2.33 -14.12 -1.32
C LEU A 150 -1.35 -14.08 -2.48
N TYR A 151 -1.52 -13.09 -3.35
CA TYR A 151 -0.53 -12.70 -4.35
C TYR A 151 -0.14 -11.25 -4.14
N ALA A 152 1.14 -10.95 -4.32
CA ALA A 152 1.67 -9.59 -4.23
C ALA A 152 2.74 -9.39 -5.31
N GLY A 153 2.83 -8.19 -5.88
CA GLY A 153 3.76 -7.88 -6.96
C GLY A 153 4.80 -6.84 -6.55
N THR A 154 6.06 -7.20 -6.73
CA THR A 154 7.22 -6.30 -6.80
C THR A 154 7.76 -6.35 -8.25
N ASP A 155 9.06 -6.18 -8.45
CA ASP A 155 9.77 -6.77 -9.59
C ASP A 155 9.64 -8.31 -9.66
N GLU A 156 9.23 -8.98 -8.59
CA GLU A 156 8.87 -10.39 -8.55
C GLU A 156 7.37 -10.59 -8.29
N LEU A 157 6.83 -11.71 -8.76
CA LEU A 157 5.50 -12.17 -8.38
C LEU A 157 5.60 -13.09 -7.15
N TRP A 158 4.97 -12.70 -6.05
CA TRP A 158 4.99 -13.45 -4.81
C TRP A 158 3.67 -14.20 -4.58
N LYS A 159 3.77 -15.38 -3.98
CA LYS A 159 2.61 -16.15 -3.51
C LYS A 159 2.79 -16.58 -2.05
N SER A 160 1.75 -16.37 -1.25
CA SER A 160 1.59 -16.97 0.07
C SER A 160 0.39 -17.90 0.06
N THR A 161 0.46 -19.01 0.80
CA THR A 161 -0.68 -19.93 1.03
C THR A 161 -1.06 -20.01 2.52
N ASP A 162 -0.56 -19.09 3.33
CA ASP A 162 -0.71 -19.06 4.78
C ASP A 162 -1.01 -17.66 5.33
N GLN A 163 -1.77 -16.86 4.56
CA GLN A 163 -2.20 -15.52 4.92
C GLN A 163 -1.02 -14.55 5.15
N GLY A 164 -0.01 -14.65 4.30
CA GLY A 164 1.17 -13.78 4.28
C GLY A 164 2.22 -14.09 5.34
N ARG A 165 2.13 -15.22 6.06
CA ARG A 165 3.15 -15.58 7.07
C ARG A 165 4.44 -16.01 6.41
N SER A 166 4.36 -16.65 5.25
CA SER A 166 5.49 -16.98 4.40
C SER A 166 5.14 -16.73 2.94
N TRP A 167 6.18 -16.45 2.16
CA TRP A 167 6.08 -16.15 0.74
C TRP A 167 7.04 -17.01 -0.05
N VAL A 168 6.60 -17.41 -1.25
CA VAL A 168 7.41 -18.06 -2.27
C VAL A 168 7.40 -17.16 -3.49
N SER A 169 8.59 -16.91 -4.04
CA SER A 169 8.72 -16.25 -5.34
C SER A 169 8.24 -17.16 -6.45
N LEU A 170 7.40 -16.62 -7.34
CA LEU A 170 7.01 -17.23 -8.60
C LEU A 170 7.89 -16.74 -9.77
N GLY A 171 8.91 -15.93 -9.48
CA GLY A 171 9.85 -15.36 -10.42
C GLY A 171 9.52 -13.92 -10.84
N GLU A 172 10.48 -13.31 -11.52
CA GLU A 172 10.39 -11.98 -12.11
C GLU A 172 9.55 -12.02 -13.41
N PRO A 173 8.39 -11.33 -13.46
CA PRO A 173 7.61 -11.21 -14.68
C PRO A 173 8.00 -9.99 -15.53
N THR A 174 8.96 -9.16 -15.09
CA THR A 174 9.34 -7.95 -15.81
C THR A 174 10.12 -8.26 -17.09
N THR A 175 10.14 -7.32 -18.02
CA THR A 175 10.97 -7.41 -19.24
C THR A 175 12.38 -6.86 -19.03
N GLY A 176 12.69 -6.27 -17.86
CA GLY A 176 13.95 -5.56 -17.62
C GLY A 176 14.21 -4.37 -18.55
N GLU A 177 13.17 -3.85 -19.22
CA GLU A 177 13.31 -2.78 -20.23
C GLU A 177 13.57 -1.44 -19.56
N ASP A 178 14.63 -0.77 -19.99
CA ASP A 178 14.96 0.57 -19.54
C ASP A 178 14.05 1.61 -20.22
N ARG A 179 13.07 2.10 -19.46
CA ARG A 179 12.12 3.14 -19.89
C ARG A 179 12.78 4.42 -20.42
N SER A 180 13.98 4.78 -19.97
CA SER A 180 14.70 5.95 -20.51
C SER A 180 15.12 5.76 -21.97
N LYS A 181 15.15 4.50 -22.44
CA LYS A 181 15.46 4.14 -23.82
C LYS A 181 14.20 3.97 -24.69
N LEU A 182 13.01 3.94 -24.10
CA LEU A 182 11.74 3.80 -24.83
C LEU A 182 11.31 5.13 -25.42
N GLU A 183 10.74 5.10 -26.63
CA GLU A 183 10.19 6.31 -27.24
C GLU A 183 8.83 6.66 -26.64
N ILE A 184 8.69 7.89 -26.16
CA ILE A 184 7.42 8.46 -25.73
C ILE A 184 6.94 9.37 -26.86
N MET A 185 5.80 9.03 -27.47
CA MET A 185 5.23 9.78 -28.62
C MET A 185 6.23 9.92 -29.79
N GLY A 186 7.00 8.87 -30.09
CA GLY A 186 7.96 8.82 -31.19
C GLY A 186 9.26 9.60 -30.94
N ARG A 187 9.55 9.97 -29.68
CA ARG A 187 10.81 10.62 -29.29
C ARG A 187 11.41 9.92 -28.09
N ARG A 188 12.74 9.74 -28.12
CA ARG A 188 13.46 9.30 -26.92
C ARG A 188 13.52 10.45 -25.91
N PRO A 189 13.30 10.16 -24.63
CA PRO A 189 13.50 11.15 -23.58
C PRO A 189 14.94 11.64 -23.52
N ASP A 190 15.10 12.90 -23.13
CA ASP A 190 16.37 13.56 -22.91
C ASP A 190 16.34 14.41 -21.63
N SER A 191 17.42 15.14 -21.36
CA SER A 191 17.56 15.98 -20.16
C SER A 191 16.55 17.13 -20.06
N THR A 192 15.80 17.43 -21.12
CA THR A 192 14.75 18.45 -21.14
C THR A 192 13.35 17.87 -21.00
N THR A 193 13.23 16.54 -20.98
CA THR A 193 11.95 15.86 -20.85
C THR A 193 11.42 16.01 -19.42
N LEU A 194 10.43 16.88 -19.27
CA LEU A 194 9.72 17.08 -18.00
C LEU A 194 8.98 15.82 -17.61
N SER A 195 8.96 15.53 -16.30
CA SER A 195 8.18 14.43 -15.74
C SER A 195 8.50 13.05 -16.32
N LEU A 196 9.69 12.86 -16.94
CA LEU A 196 10.62 11.91 -16.35
C LEU A 196 9.96 10.64 -15.83
N ASP A 197 10.24 10.42 -14.56
CA ASP A 197 9.84 9.31 -13.72
C ASP A 197 8.68 9.69 -12.79
N ASP A 198 7.76 10.55 -13.26
CA ASP A 198 6.66 11.01 -12.42
C ASP A 198 5.83 9.82 -11.89
N GLY A 199 5.62 9.81 -10.57
CA GLY A 199 4.95 8.73 -9.86
C GLY A 199 5.75 7.43 -9.64
N ILE A 200 7.01 7.33 -10.09
CA ILE A 200 7.85 6.13 -9.88
C ILE A 200 8.99 6.45 -8.91
N PRO A 201 8.91 5.97 -7.66
CA PRO A 201 9.91 6.28 -6.65
C PRO A 201 11.17 5.41 -6.71
N TYR A 202 11.14 4.27 -7.40
CA TYR A 202 12.26 3.35 -7.54
C TYR A 202 12.24 2.66 -8.91
N TRP A 203 13.42 2.61 -9.54
CA TRP A 203 13.73 1.76 -10.67
C TRP A 203 15.17 1.24 -10.49
N PRO A 204 15.48 -0.04 -10.77
CA PRO A 204 16.84 -0.56 -10.77
C PRO A 204 17.72 0.00 -11.90
#